data_AF-A0A7X9G003-F1
#
_entry.id   AF-A0A7X9G003-F1
#
_cell.length_a   1.000
_cell.length_b   1.000
_cell.length_c   1.000
_cell.angle_alpha   90.00
_cell.angle_beta   90.00
_cell.angle_gamma   90.00
#
_symmetry.space_group_name_H-M   'P 1'
#
loop_
_entity.id
_entity.type
_entity.pdbx_description
1 polymer ?
#
loop_
_entity_poly.entity_id
_entity_poly.type
_entity_poly.pdbx_seq_one_letter_code
_entity_poly.pdbx_strand_id
1 'polypeptide(L)' 'KQLEKQCIRLGIKFGRQVVTASCGIAQYPAHSSNIKDVIEMADQALYHAKEIGKNIVVCYDEIGMTREELEMKQGSG' A
#
# COMPACT_ATOMS: atom_id res chain seq x y z
N LYS A 1 30.68 -13.43 8.10
CA LYS A 1 29.22 -13.72 8.03
C LYS A 1 28.64 -12.83 6.94
N GLN A 2 28.52 -13.42 5.75
CA GLN A 2 28.04 -12.83 4.50
C GLN A 2 26.54 -12.55 4.61
N LEU A 3 26.09 -11.32 4.37
CA LEU A 3 24.68 -11.08 4.05
C LEU A 3 24.68 -10.34 2.71
N GLU A 4 24.47 -11.14 1.68
CA GLU A 4 24.44 -10.77 0.28
C GLU A 4 23.30 -9.79 0.04
N LYS A 5 23.65 -8.56 -0.34
CA LYS A 5 22.72 -7.61 -0.95
C LYS A 5 22.30 -8.17 -2.30
N GLN A 6 21.23 -8.95 -2.33
CA GLN A 6 20.60 -9.38 -3.57
C GLN A 6 19.91 -8.18 -4.23
N CYS A 7 20.72 -7.40 -4.95
CA CYS A 7 20.25 -6.39 -5.87
C CYS A 7 19.50 -7.13 -6.99
N ILE A 8 18.18 -7.01 -7.01
CA ILE A 8 17.29 -7.59 -8.03
C ILE A 8 17.66 -6.94 -9.37
N ARG A 9 18.50 -7.61 -10.15
CA ARG A 9 18.71 -7.30 -11.57
C ARG A 9 17.53 -7.88 -12.34
N LEU A 10 16.44 -7.14 -12.40
CA LEU A 10 15.35 -7.46 -13.31
C LEU A 10 15.84 -7.16 -14.74
N GLY A 11 16.21 -8.22 -15.47
CA GLY A 11 16.53 -8.11 -16.89
C GLY A 11 15.35 -7.50 -17.62
N ILE A 12 15.56 -6.34 -18.22
CA ILE A 12 14.53 -5.59 -18.94
C ILE A 12 14.16 -6.40 -20.19
N LYS A 13 13.14 -7.27 -20.08
CA LYS A 13 12.39 -7.74 -21.24
C LYS A 13 11.39 -6.64 -21.58
N PHE A 14 11.64 -5.91 -22.67
CA PHE A 14 10.72 -4.94 -23.26
C PHE A 14 9.49 -5.65 -23.87
N GLY A 15 8.65 -6.20 -23.00
CA GLY A 15 7.25 -6.46 -23.26
C GLY A 15 6.43 -5.49 -22.42
N ARG A 16 5.24 -5.11 -22.87
CA ARG A 16 4.32 -4.26 -22.10
C ARG A 16 3.90 -5.01 -20.82
N GLN A 17 4.67 -4.86 -19.74
CA GLN A 17 4.32 -5.38 -18.42
C GLN A 17 3.42 -4.37 -17.72
N VAL A 18 2.20 -4.81 -17.37
CA VAL A 18 1.30 -4.05 -16.51
C VAL A 18 1.76 -4.29 -15.08
N VAL A 19 2.38 -3.28 -14.47
CA VAL A 19 2.73 -3.31 -13.05
C VAL A 19 1.61 -2.60 -12.29
N THR A 20 1.09 -3.26 -11.27
CA THR A 20 0.14 -2.67 -10.33
C THR A 20 0.85 -2.33 -9.03
N ALA A 21 0.43 -1.25 -8.39
CA ALA A 21 0.92 -0.83 -7.08
C ALA A 21 -0.24 -0.86 -6.09
N SER A 22 0.05 -1.14 -4.82
CA SER A 22 -0.90 -0.97 -3.72
C SER A 22 -0.34 0.12 -2.83
N CYS A 23 -1.19 0.98 -2.29
CA CYS A 23 -0.77 2.16 -1.53
C CYS A 23 -1.58 2.27 -0.24
N GLY A 24 -0.91 2.59 0.86
CA GLY A 24 -1.52 2.95 2.13
C GLY A 24 -1.44 4.47 2.36
N ILE A 25 -2.51 5.06 2.90
CA ILE A 25 -2.59 6.51 3.17
C ILE A 25 -2.83 6.74 4.67
N ALA A 26 -2.09 7.67 5.25
CA ALA A 26 -2.37 8.21 6.58
C ALA A 26 -2.19 9.73 6.59
N GLN A 27 -2.96 10.43 7.43
CA GLN A 27 -2.99 11.88 7.49
C GLN A 27 -2.41 12.38 8.81
N TYR A 28 -1.44 13.29 8.71
CA TYR A 28 -0.98 14.11 9.84
C TYR A 28 -1.74 15.45 9.84
N PRO A 29 -2.19 15.97 11.00
CA PRO A 29 -2.12 15.39 12.35
C PRO A 29 -3.34 14.52 12.73
N ALA A 30 -4.24 14.24 11.77
CA ALA A 30 -5.52 13.59 12.04
C ALA A 30 -5.37 12.19 12.68
N HIS A 31 -4.40 11.39 12.23
CA HIS A 31 -4.21 10.02 12.72
C HIS A 31 -3.18 9.95 13.87
N SER A 32 -2.15 10.81 13.85
CA SER A 32 -1.23 10.95 14.98
C SER A 32 -0.53 12.32 14.96
N SER A 33 -0.12 12.78 16.14
CA SER A 33 0.72 13.97 16.34
C SER A 33 2.23 13.70 16.16
N ASN A 34 2.63 12.47 15.87
CA ASN A 34 4.01 12.07 15.62
C ASN A 34 4.16 11.51 14.20
N ILE A 35 5.10 12.06 13.42
CA ILE A 35 5.35 11.66 12.03
C ILE A 35 5.70 10.18 11.92
N LYS A 36 6.43 9.61 12.91
CA LYS A 36 6.76 8.18 12.90
C LYS A 36 5.51 7.31 12.91
N ASP A 37 4.58 7.62 13.80
CA ASP A 37 3.35 6.87 13.95
C ASP A 37 2.47 7.01 12.69
N VAL A 38 2.42 8.19 12.06
CA VAL A 38 1.69 8.40 10.79
C VAL A 38 2.30 7.53 9.67
N ILE A 39 3.62 7.38 9.63
CA ILE A 39 4.29 6.48 8.67
C ILE A 39 3.93 5.02 8.97
N GLU A 40 3.96 4.60 10.24
CA GLU A 40 3.55 3.24 10.63
C GLU A 40 2.08 2.97 10.28
N MET A 41 1.20 3.95 10.45
CA MET A 41 -0.22 3.88 10.06
C MET A 41 -0.38 3.74 8.55
N ALA A 42 0.38 4.50 7.75
CA ALA A 42 0.38 4.36 6.30
C ALA A 42 0.89 2.98 5.87
N ASP A 43 1.90 2.44 6.55
CA ASP A 43 2.43 1.10 6.28
C ASP A 43 1.42 0.00 6.66
N GLN A 44 0.69 0.17 7.77
CA GLN A 44 -0.42 -0.72 8.13
C GLN A 44 -1.53 -0.70 7.08
N ALA A 45 -1.91 0.48 6.59
CA ALA A 45 -2.90 0.61 5.51
C ALA A 45 -2.41 -0.05 4.21
N LEU A 46 -1.11 0.07 3.90
CA LEU A 46 -0.48 -0.60 2.77
C LEU A 46 -0.48 -2.12 2.93
N TYR A 47 -0.22 -2.61 4.14
CA TYR A 47 -0.26 -4.04 4.44
C TYR A 47 -1.67 -4.58 4.23
N HIS A 48 -2.68 -3.91 4.78
CA HIS A 48 -4.09 -4.24 4.56
C HIS A 48 -4.44 -4.27 3.07
N ALA A 49 -3.99 -3.26 2.31
CA ALA A 49 -4.18 -3.20 0.86
C ALA A 49 -3.59 -4.43 0.13
N LYS A 50 -2.46 -4.97 0.61
CA LYS A 50 -1.86 -6.18 0.04
C LYS A 50 -2.63 -7.44 0.42
N GLU A 51 -3.21 -7.50 1.61
CA GLU A 51 -3.96 -8.65 2.11
C GLU A 51 -5.31 -8.83 1.41
N ILE A 52 -6.08 -7.75 1.24
CA ILE A 52 -7.43 -7.83 0.67
C ILE A 52 -7.44 -7.86 -0.87
N GLY A 53 -6.30 -7.59 -1.51
CA GLY A 53 -6.11 -7.73 -2.95
C GLY A 53 -5.19 -6.65 -3.52
N LYS A 54 -4.06 -7.07 -4.12
CA LYS A 54 -3.11 -6.15 -4.78
C LYS A 54 -3.81 -5.29 -5.84
N ASN A 55 -3.32 -4.05 -6.02
CA ASN A 55 -3.86 -3.00 -6.92
C ASN A 55 -4.97 -2.13 -6.34
N ILE A 56 -4.93 -1.84 -5.04
CA ILE A 56 -5.90 -0.97 -4.39
C ILE A 56 -5.19 0.04 -3.49
N VAL A 57 -5.91 1.12 -3.16
CA VAL A 57 -5.51 2.14 -2.20
C VAL A 57 -6.34 1.97 -0.95
N VAL A 58 -5.73 2.07 0.23
CA VAL A 58 -6.42 1.96 1.52
C VAL A 58 -5.98 3.14 2.39
N CYS A 59 -6.94 3.89 2.94
CA CYS A 59 -6.65 4.82 4.03
C CYS A 59 -6.62 4.08 5.37
N TYR A 60 -5.85 4.60 6.32
CA TYR A 60 -5.78 4.04 7.67
C TYR A 60 -7.17 3.90 8.33
N ASP A 61 -8.07 4.86 8.10
CA ASP A 61 -9.46 4.83 8.62
C ASP A 61 -10.32 3.72 7.99
N GLU A 62 -9.81 3.08 6.94
CA GLU A 62 -10.49 2.03 6.17
C GLU A 62 -9.89 0.65 6.43
N ILE A 63 -8.91 0.56 7.34
CA ILE A 63 -8.41 -0.74 7.81
C ILE A 63 -9.57 -1.53 8.43
N GLY A 64 -9.71 -2.78 7.99
CA GLY A 64 -10.82 -3.65 8.38
C GLY A 64 -12.00 -3.67 7.41
N MET A 65 -12.03 -2.77 6.42
CA MET A 65 -12.98 -2.85 5.32
C MET A 65 -12.59 -3.95 4.34
N THR A 66 -13.59 -4.59 3.73
CA THR A 66 -13.39 -5.55 2.64
C THR A 66 -13.07 -4.82 1.34
N ARG A 67 -12.59 -5.58 0.36
CA ARG A 67 -12.28 -5.05 -0.96
C ARG A 67 -13.51 -4.44 -1.63
N GLU A 68 -14.68 -5.06 -1.49
CA GLU A 68 -15.93 -4.60 -2.08
C GLU A 68 -16.34 -3.23 -1.51
N GLU A 69 -16.19 -3.04 -0.19
CA GLU A 69 -16.52 -1.79 0.50
C GLU A 69 -15.62 -0.64 0.01
N LEU A 70 -14.34 -0.93 -0.21
CA LEU A 70 -13.37 0.04 -0.72
C LEU A 70 -13.61 0.37 -2.20
N GLU A 71 -13.92 -0.64 -3.03
CA GLU A 71 -14.24 -0.44 -4.44
C GLU A 71 -15.51 0.40 -4.62
N MET A 72 -16.53 0.24 -3.77
CA MET A 72 -17.73 1.09 -3.79
C MET A 72 -17.43 2.56 -3.44
N LYS A 73 -16.54 2.78 -2.46
CA LYS A 73 -16.10 4.12 -2.05
C LYS A 73 -15.23 4.80 -3.12
N GLN A 74 -14.35 4.04 -3.77
CA GLN A 74 -13.40 4.54 -4.76
C GLN A 74 -13.99 4.63 -6.17
N GLY A 75 -15.06 3.89 -6.47
CA GLY A 75 -15.76 3.88 -7.76
C GLY A 75 -16.82 4.97 -7.94
N SER A 76 -17.01 5.86 -6.96
CA SER A 76 -18.00 6.95 -6.99
C SER A 76 -17.45 8.27 -7.56
N GLY A 77 -16.42 8.22 -8.40
CA GLY A 77 -15.77 9.38 -9.03
C GLY A 77 -16.18 9.62 -10.48
#